data_AF-A0A2N9IZP7-F1
#
_entry.id   AF-A0A2N9IZP7-F1
#
_cell.length_a   1.000
_cell.length_b   1.000
_cell.length_c   1.000
_cell.angle_alpha   90.00
_cell.angle_beta   90.00
_cell.angle_gamma   90.00
#
_symmetry.space_group_name_H-M   'P 1'
#
loop_
_entity.id
_entity.type
_entity.pdbx_description
1 polymer ?
#
loop_
_entity_poly.entity_id
_entity_poly.type
_entity_poly.pdbx_seq_one_letter_code
_entity_poly.pdbx_strand_id
1 'polypeptide(L)'
;MKKEAELEGRVGDGEEDGYDAVVVGSGYGGSVAACRMPIAGIKVCLIEKGRRWEAQDFPTDSLKIMSTVRMKNQNLGIRFGPKDALFQVYGQNDSLAAVACGLGGGSLVNATANSMRPQRMDSCLACGNCLAGCPYNAKRCDVKTECQVQYVVKSPYDTCQEEGRNSRKRRWHVYLDEIDYITCDFVILSAGVFVTTENLFRSQMRGLKLSDALGSGFSCNGNTVAYLAGSPAPLNSFGLDRKQLSKIPFQERPGPSISSSYTIPTLMEEHSQCDIYSAVIPTAYPYGWPSGYWFFHGIIDKVRHIIGLKASQAIVLNAMGYDDSDGKIMLDKDMNRICFSPPHDPLLPKKIKTFQKLAKKLGGILYLSRYRSTLVHLLGGCNASSDPSYGVCNPNGQVFDPESSVMVHPGLYICDASLIPCSVGINPSLTIATAAEYVSRHLVQDVLKYKSVKTANQNPHAISNKNIRISWRSMVVFKETMRGYVGGMPCTAFLKMNMISQEQKCLSEWKSCISDCYPLLRGKVGGYVEFSAIEKDKLHVIDGKVSLCEVDYRTPYTQYMHYHLLLAASSGSRYILEGKKIINPYLFALYAWRETTTLHVTFKKIVENNSREDKVHLKGELRISMVELWRKE
;
A
#
# COMPACT_ATOMS: atom_id res chain seq x y z
N MET A 1 -12.98 -24.76 -28.47
CA MET A 1 -13.03 -25.43 -27.15
C MET A 1 -11.68 -25.28 -26.44
N LYS A 2 -11.55 -24.26 -25.59
CA LYS A 2 -10.64 -24.22 -24.42
C LYS A 2 -11.29 -23.19 -23.49
N LYS A 3 -11.93 -23.69 -22.43
CA LYS A 3 -12.55 -22.87 -21.38
C LYS A 3 -11.43 -22.25 -20.56
N GLU A 4 -11.24 -20.94 -20.67
CA GLU A 4 -10.55 -20.16 -19.65
C GLU A 4 -11.46 -20.15 -18.41
N ALA A 5 -10.96 -20.73 -17.33
CA ALA A 5 -11.64 -20.68 -16.04
C ALA A 5 -11.34 -19.32 -15.40
N GLU A 6 -12.18 -18.32 -15.69
CA GLU A 6 -12.30 -17.13 -14.86
C GLU A 6 -12.84 -17.55 -13.48
N LEU A 7 -11.95 -17.72 -12.52
CA LEU A 7 -12.30 -17.85 -11.10
C LEU A 7 -12.60 -16.45 -10.55
N GLU A 8 -13.79 -15.93 -10.83
CA GLU A 8 -14.36 -14.78 -10.13
C GLU A 8 -14.73 -15.16 -8.69
N GLY A 9 -13.78 -15.06 -7.76
CA GLY A 9 -14.04 -15.14 -6.32
C GLY A 9 -14.44 -13.76 -5.77
N ARG A 10 -15.74 -13.49 -5.65
CA ARG A 10 -16.27 -12.31 -4.92
C ARG A 10 -16.20 -12.52 -3.39
N VAL A 11 -16.03 -11.42 -2.65
CA VAL A 11 -15.94 -11.37 -1.18
C VAL A 11 -17.25 -11.84 -0.55
N GLY A 12 -17.25 -13.09 -0.09
CA GLY A 12 -18.33 -13.71 0.66
C GLY A 12 -18.22 -13.40 2.15
N ASP A 13 -19.28 -12.86 2.74
CA ASP A 13 -19.49 -12.79 4.19
C ASP A 13 -20.16 -14.11 4.63
N GLY A 14 -19.34 -15.15 4.77
CA GLY A 14 -19.66 -16.34 5.54
C GLY A 14 -18.56 -16.51 6.59
N GLU A 15 -18.92 -16.78 7.85
CA GLU A 15 -17.99 -16.86 9.00
C GLU A 15 -16.86 -17.93 8.87
N GLU A 16 -16.74 -18.61 7.72
CA GLU A 16 -15.67 -19.55 7.37
C GLU A 16 -14.71 -19.10 6.23
N ASP A 17 -14.96 -17.96 5.54
CA ASP A 17 -14.29 -17.59 4.27
C ASP A 17 -13.01 -16.71 4.39
N GLY A 18 -12.24 -16.85 5.48
CA GLY A 18 -10.99 -16.11 5.68
C GLY A 18 -9.75 -16.71 4.98
N TYR A 19 -8.66 -15.94 4.92
CA TYR A 19 -7.32 -16.44 4.59
C TYR A 19 -6.53 -16.72 5.88
N ASP A 20 -5.56 -17.63 5.82
CA ASP A 20 -4.65 -17.80 6.96
C ASP A 20 -3.69 -16.61 7.02
N ALA A 21 -3.18 -16.17 5.87
CA ALA A 21 -2.30 -15.02 5.76
C ALA A 21 -2.68 -14.10 4.58
N VAL A 22 -2.51 -12.79 4.76
CA VAL A 22 -2.62 -11.78 3.72
C VAL A 22 -1.26 -11.11 3.53
N VAL A 23 -0.75 -11.11 2.30
CA VAL A 23 0.49 -10.41 1.91
C VAL A 23 0.11 -9.16 1.12
N VAL A 24 0.59 -8.01 1.58
CA VAL A 24 0.28 -6.70 0.99
C VAL A 24 1.47 -6.23 0.17
N GLY A 25 1.35 -6.22 -1.15
CA GLY A 25 2.39 -5.82 -2.10
C GLY A 25 3.16 -6.99 -2.70
N SER A 26 3.45 -6.87 -3.99
CA SER A 26 4.05 -7.95 -4.81
C SER A 26 5.52 -7.70 -5.20
N GLY A 27 6.23 -6.83 -4.47
CA GLY A 27 7.66 -6.61 -4.65
C GLY A 27 8.52 -7.82 -4.28
N TYR A 28 9.83 -7.63 -4.17
CA TYR A 28 10.79 -8.68 -3.80
C TYR A 28 10.37 -9.41 -2.51
N GLY A 29 10.03 -8.65 -1.47
CA GLY A 29 9.60 -9.19 -0.17
C GLY A 29 8.36 -10.05 -0.23
N GLY A 30 7.27 -9.46 -0.72
CA GLY A 30 5.96 -10.09 -0.78
C GLY A 30 5.94 -11.30 -1.70
N SER A 31 6.71 -11.29 -2.78
CA SER A 31 6.88 -12.45 -3.66
C SER A 31 7.53 -13.62 -2.93
N VAL A 32 8.58 -13.38 -2.12
CA VAL A 32 9.23 -14.43 -1.32
C VAL A 32 8.26 -14.98 -0.28
N ALA A 33 7.60 -14.12 0.50
CA ALA A 33 6.64 -14.53 1.52
C ALA A 33 5.46 -15.33 0.93
N ALA A 34 4.90 -14.85 -0.18
CA ALA A 34 3.80 -15.51 -0.88
C ALA A 34 4.21 -16.80 -1.60
N CYS A 35 5.50 -17.02 -1.85
CA CYS A 35 6.01 -18.28 -2.35
C CYS A 35 6.23 -19.31 -1.22
N ARG A 36 6.84 -18.89 -0.11
CA ARG A 36 7.20 -19.80 1.00
C ARG A 36 6.00 -20.34 1.77
N MET A 37 4.99 -19.51 2.02
CA MET A 37 3.84 -19.91 2.82
C MET A 37 2.96 -21.00 2.16
N PRO A 38 2.57 -20.92 0.87
CA PRO A 38 1.80 -21.98 0.23
C PRO A 38 2.54 -23.32 0.12
N ILE A 39 3.88 -23.29 -0.03
CA ILE A 39 4.71 -24.52 0.02
C ILE A 39 4.52 -25.25 1.36
N ALA A 40 4.26 -24.52 2.44
CA ALA A 40 3.96 -25.07 3.76
C ALA A 40 2.44 -25.34 4.01
N GLY A 41 1.60 -25.32 2.96
CA GLY A 41 0.16 -25.59 3.07
C GLY A 41 -0.66 -24.46 3.72
N ILE A 42 -0.18 -23.22 3.65
CA ILE A 42 -0.86 -22.04 4.20
C ILE A 42 -1.72 -21.38 3.11
N LYS A 43 -2.99 -21.06 3.43
CA LYS A 43 -3.90 -20.36 2.51
C LYS A 43 -3.57 -18.86 2.51
N VAL A 44 -2.95 -18.37 1.44
CA VAL A 44 -2.45 -16.99 1.33
C VAL A 44 -3.27 -16.18 0.32
N CYS A 45 -3.57 -14.92 0.66
CA CYS A 45 -4.01 -13.91 -0.31
C CYS A 45 -2.89 -12.88 -0.52
N LEU A 46 -2.38 -12.72 -1.73
CA LEU A 46 -1.51 -11.60 -2.09
C LEU A 46 -2.35 -10.50 -2.74
N ILE A 47 -2.13 -9.27 -2.31
CA ILE A 47 -2.85 -8.08 -2.75
C ILE A 47 -1.86 -7.10 -3.36
N GLU A 48 -2.06 -6.70 -4.62
CA GLU A 48 -1.25 -5.68 -5.30
C GLU A 48 -2.10 -4.46 -5.68
N LYS A 49 -1.58 -3.27 -5.37
CA LYS A 49 -2.23 -1.99 -5.70
C LYS A 49 -2.27 -1.71 -7.19
N GLY A 50 -1.15 -1.93 -7.87
CA GLY A 50 -1.04 -1.66 -9.29
C GLY A 50 -1.70 -2.74 -10.14
N ARG A 51 -1.87 -2.43 -11.42
CA ARG A 51 -2.35 -3.40 -12.41
C ARG A 51 -1.27 -4.41 -12.78
N ARG A 52 -1.68 -5.45 -13.51
CA ARG A 52 -0.77 -6.32 -14.23
C ARG A 52 -0.27 -5.60 -15.48
N TRP A 53 1.05 -5.55 -15.65
CA TRP A 53 1.69 -4.99 -16.84
C TRP A 53 2.13 -6.13 -17.75
N GLU A 54 1.53 -6.20 -18.94
CA GLU A 54 1.99 -7.11 -20.00
C GLU A 54 3.14 -6.49 -20.79
N ALA A 55 3.90 -7.31 -21.50
CA ALA A 55 5.01 -6.85 -22.33
C ALA A 55 4.60 -5.70 -23.29
N GLN A 56 3.43 -5.81 -23.90
CA GLN A 56 2.92 -4.78 -24.80
C GLN A 56 2.55 -3.47 -24.08
N ASP A 57 2.38 -3.45 -22.77
CA ASP A 57 1.98 -2.26 -22.01
C ASP A 57 3.17 -1.36 -21.68
N PHE A 58 4.38 -1.92 -21.62
CA PHE A 58 5.57 -1.14 -21.31
C PHE A 58 5.83 -0.06 -22.36
N PRO A 59 6.29 1.13 -21.93
CA PRO A 59 6.48 2.25 -22.81
C PRO A 59 7.63 1.97 -23.78
N THR A 60 7.35 2.19 -25.07
CA THR A 60 8.31 2.06 -26.17
C THR A 60 8.69 3.42 -26.76
N ASP A 61 7.98 4.47 -26.38
CA ASP A 61 8.11 5.84 -26.88
C ASP A 61 7.76 6.88 -25.80
N SER A 62 8.06 8.14 -26.09
CA SER A 62 7.92 9.26 -25.15
C SER A 62 6.48 9.67 -24.82
N LEU A 63 5.50 9.39 -25.69
CA LEU A 63 4.11 9.68 -25.37
C LEU A 63 3.56 8.63 -24.41
N LYS A 64 3.92 7.36 -24.66
CA LYS A 64 3.52 6.25 -23.81
C LYS A 64 4.16 6.32 -22.43
N ILE A 65 5.40 6.80 -22.29
CA ILE A 65 5.97 6.95 -20.94
C ILE A 65 5.21 8.00 -20.11
N MET A 66 4.75 9.10 -20.71
CA MET A 66 3.99 10.12 -20.00
C MET A 66 2.66 9.58 -19.45
N SER A 67 2.01 8.64 -20.14
CA SER A 67 0.80 7.98 -19.63
C SER A 67 1.08 6.93 -18.56
N THR A 68 2.33 6.47 -18.42
CA THR A 68 2.76 5.52 -17.38
C THR A 68 3.38 6.16 -16.13
N VAL A 69 3.42 7.50 -16.05
CA VAL A 69 3.97 8.23 -14.91
C VAL A 69 2.86 8.96 -14.17
N ARG A 70 2.82 8.76 -12.85
CA ARG A 70 2.05 9.57 -11.92
C ARG A 70 2.98 10.44 -11.11
N MET A 71 2.85 11.75 -11.24
CA MET A 71 3.62 12.74 -10.50
C MET A 71 2.79 13.28 -9.33
N LYS A 72 3.37 13.30 -8.14
CA LYS A 72 2.82 13.92 -6.94
C LYS A 72 3.80 14.96 -6.45
N ASN A 73 3.48 16.24 -6.62
CA ASN A 73 4.24 17.31 -5.98
C ASN A 73 3.66 17.52 -4.58
N GLN A 74 4.41 17.14 -3.56
CA GLN A 74 3.96 17.24 -2.18
C GLN A 74 3.98 18.67 -1.67
N ASN A 75 4.86 19.53 -2.17
CA ASN A 75 4.91 20.94 -1.75
C ASN A 75 3.64 21.69 -2.16
N LEU A 76 3.16 21.45 -3.40
CA LEU A 76 1.97 22.13 -3.94
C LEU A 76 0.68 21.31 -3.79
N GLY A 77 0.77 20.04 -3.38
CA GLY A 77 -0.39 19.14 -3.32
C GLY A 77 -0.94 18.69 -4.68
N ILE A 78 -0.28 19.05 -5.78
CA ILE A 78 -0.73 18.77 -7.16
C ILE A 78 -0.42 17.32 -7.54
N ARG A 79 -1.37 16.67 -8.21
CA ARG A 79 -1.27 15.28 -8.69
C ARG A 79 -1.57 15.24 -10.19
N PHE A 80 -0.71 14.58 -10.96
CA PHE A 80 -0.87 14.39 -12.40
C PHE A 80 -0.67 12.92 -12.77
N GLY A 81 -1.40 12.43 -13.77
CA GLY A 81 -1.30 11.06 -14.29
C GLY A 81 -2.19 10.01 -13.58
N PRO A 82 -2.34 8.82 -14.18
CA PRO A 82 -3.31 7.80 -13.74
C PRO A 82 -2.91 7.14 -12.42
N LYS A 83 -3.88 6.65 -11.62
CA LYS A 83 -3.63 6.12 -10.25
C LYS A 83 -2.79 4.84 -10.23
N ASP A 84 -2.97 4.02 -11.25
CA ASP A 84 -2.36 2.73 -11.57
C ASP A 84 -1.10 2.84 -12.44
N ALA A 85 -0.59 4.07 -12.65
CA ALA A 85 0.64 4.33 -13.41
C ALA A 85 1.83 3.51 -12.89
N LEU A 86 2.65 3.00 -13.82
CA LEU A 86 3.83 2.18 -13.55
C LEU A 86 4.81 2.91 -12.63
N PHE A 87 5.07 4.19 -12.88
CA PHE A 87 5.95 5.02 -12.06
C PHE A 87 5.13 5.96 -11.17
N GLN A 88 5.33 5.83 -9.87
CA GLN A 88 4.81 6.77 -8.88
C GLN A 88 5.97 7.66 -8.44
N VAL A 89 5.93 8.93 -8.85
CA VAL A 89 6.99 9.90 -8.58
C VAL A 89 6.52 10.90 -7.55
N TYR A 90 7.29 11.06 -6.49
CA TYR A 90 7.03 11.93 -5.35
C TYR A 90 8.10 13.03 -5.34
N GLY A 91 7.71 14.25 -5.69
CA GLY A 91 8.56 15.42 -5.56
C GLY A 91 8.27 16.13 -4.25
N GLN A 92 9.30 16.33 -3.43
CA GLN A 92 9.20 17.09 -2.19
C GLN A 92 10.49 17.86 -1.96
N ASN A 93 10.36 19.18 -1.78
CA ASN A 93 11.50 20.09 -1.64
C ASN A 93 12.55 19.88 -2.75
N ASP A 94 13.80 19.58 -2.38
CA ASP A 94 14.92 19.31 -3.26
C ASP A 94 15.14 17.79 -3.49
N SER A 95 14.11 16.99 -3.28
CA SER A 95 14.13 15.53 -3.42
C SER A 95 13.07 14.98 -4.37
N LEU A 96 13.43 13.91 -5.07
CA LEU A 96 12.53 13.22 -6.01
C LEU A 96 12.64 11.71 -5.80
N ALA A 97 11.56 11.09 -5.33
CA ALA A 97 11.48 9.64 -5.17
C ALA A 97 10.65 9.01 -6.28
N ALA A 98 11.11 7.90 -6.85
CA ALA A 98 10.38 7.16 -7.88
C ALA A 98 10.25 5.69 -7.48
N VAL A 99 9.02 5.20 -7.40
CA VAL A 99 8.71 3.79 -7.07
C VAL A 99 7.82 3.18 -8.16
N ALA A 100 7.98 1.87 -8.38
CA ALA A 100 7.14 1.15 -9.32
C ALA A 100 5.83 0.69 -8.68
N CYS A 101 4.75 0.69 -9.45
CA CYS A 101 3.42 0.25 -9.04
C CYS A 101 2.86 -0.72 -10.08
N GLY A 102 2.62 -1.96 -9.67
CA GLY A 102 2.19 -3.03 -10.55
C GLY A 102 2.61 -4.39 -10.02
N LEU A 103 2.06 -5.46 -10.58
CA LEU A 103 2.38 -6.83 -10.20
C LEU A 103 3.88 -7.14 -10.43
N GLY A 104 4.62 -7.34 -9.35
CA GLY A 104 6.09 -7.46 -9.33
C GLY A 104 6.81 -6.27 -8.69
N GLY A 105 6.11 -5.16 -8.42
CA GLY A 105 6.64 -3.95 -7.79
C GLY A 105 7.90 -3.43 -8.49
N GLY A 106 8.93 -3.09 -7.69
CA GLY A 106 10.22 -2.60 -8.20
C GLY A 106 10.89 -3.50 -9.23
N SER A 107 10.62 -4.82 -9.24
CA SER A 107 11.22 -5.74 -10.22
C SER A 107 10.83 -5.43 -11.66
N LEU A 108 9.66 -4.80 -11.87
CA LEU A 108 9.19 -4.38 -13.19
C LEU A 108 10.21 -3.47 -13.87
N VAL A 109 10.72 -2.48 -13.14
CA VAL A 109 11.56 -1.39 -13.68
C VAL A 109 13.02 -1.46 -13.21
N ASN A 110 13.36 -2.38 -12.30
CA ASN A 110 14.74 -2.54 -11.86
C ASN A 110 15.60 -3.17 -12.97
N ALA A 111 16.83 -2.70 -13.12
CA ALA A 111 17.77 -3.12 -14.15
C ALA A 111 18.75 -4.23 -13.71
N THR A 112 18.63 -4.76 -12.48
CA THR A 112 19.49 -5.86 -12.01
C THR A 112 19.27 -7.13 -12.84
N ALA A 113 20.33 -7.62 -13.47
CA ALA A 113 20.33 -8.85 -14.24
C ALA A 113 20.41 -10.09 -13.33
N ASN A 114 19.33 -10.40 -12.62
CA ASN A 114 19.22 -11.67 -11.90
C ASN A 114 18.66 -12.73 -12.84
N SER A 115 19.54 -13.45 -13.53
CA SER A 115 19.16 -14.66 -14.28
C SER A 115 18.78 -15.77 -13.30
N MET A 116 17.53 -15.81 -12.87
CA MET A 116 16.90 -17.08 -12.51
C MET A 116 16.09 -17.53 -13.70
N ARG A 117 16.31 -18.77 -14.15
CA ARG A 117 15.55 -19.41 -15.22
C ARG A 117 14.29 -20.06 -14.63
N PRO A 118 13.06 -19.60 -14.94
CA PRO A 118 11.89 -20.47 -14.91
C PRO A 118 11.70 -21.04 -16.32
N GLN A 119 11.27 -22.31 -16.40
CA GLN A 119 11.13 -23.08 -17.64
C GLN A 119 10.05 -22.58 -18.64
N ARG A 120 9.59 -21.32 -18.54
CA ARG A 120 8.49 -20.75 -19.37
C ARG A 120 8.61 -19.26 -19.73
N MET A 121 9.77 -18.62 -19.53
CA MET A 121 9.98 -17.23 -19.95
C MET A 121 10.78 -17.14 -21.26
N ASP A 122 10.40 -16.22 -22.15
CA ASP A 122 11.22 -15.86 -23.30
C ASP A 122 12.58 -15.31 -22.81
N SER A 123 13.67 -15.72 -23.45
CA SER A 123 15.03 -15.28 -23.10
C SER A 123 15.20 -13.77 -23.31
N CYS A 124 15.99 -13.11 -22.46
CA CYS A 124 16.31 -11.69 -22.59
C CYS A 124 16.92 -11.37 -23.97
N LEU A 125 16.38 -10.35 -24.66
CA LEU A 125 16.83 -9.92 -25.99
C LEU A 125 17.95 -8.86 -25.98
N ALA A 126 18.49 -8.53 -24.80
CA ALA A 126 19.55 -7.53 -24.61
C ALA A 126 19.18 -6.11 -25.12
N CYS A 127 17.93 -5.69 -24.92
CA CYS A 127 17.37 -4.47 -25.53
C CYS A 127 17.64 -3.16 -24.78
N GLY A 128 18.20 -3.17 -23.57
CA GLY A 128 18.50 -1.94 -22.81
C GLY A 128 17.30 -1.18 -22.20
N ASN A 129 16.06 -1.69 -22.30
CA ASN A 129 14.85 -0.97 -21.83
C ASN A 129 14.42 -1.28 -20.38
N CYS A 130 15.22 -1.99 -19.59
CA CYS A 130 14.86 -2.49 -18.25
C CYS A 130 14.32 -1.39 -17.30
N LEU A 131 14.88 -0.18 -17.35
CA LEU A 131 14.48 0.95 -16.51
C LEU A 131 13.06 1.46 -16.78
N ALA A 132 12.49 1.14 -17.94
CA ALA A 132 11.11 1.47 -18.33
C ALA A 132 10.16 0.25 -18.19
N GLY A 133 10.70 -0.91 -17.81
CA GLY A 133 10.03 -2.22 -17.87
C GLY A 133 10.32 -2.98 -19.17
N CYS A 134 10.20 -4.31 -19.15
CA CYS A 134 10.65 -5.17 -20.26
C CYS A 134 9.50 -5.44 -21.26
N PRO A 135 9.54 -4.89 -22.50
CA PRO A 135 8.47 -5.09 -23.48
C PRO A 135 8.55 -6.43 -24.23
N TYR A 136 9.36 -7.37 -23.76
CA TYR A 136 9.66 -8.64 -24.44
C TYR A 136 9.53 -9.87 -23.52
N ASN A 137 8.62 -9.82 -22.55
CA ASN A 137 8.20 -10.95 -21.69
C ASN A 137 9.27 -11.63 -20.82
N ALA A 138 10.45 -11.03 -20.64
CA ALA A 138 11.47 -11.60 -19.76
C ALA A 138 11.16 -11.48 -18.25
N LYS A 139 10.07 -10.79 -17.85
CA LYS A 139 9.65 -10.56 -16.46
C LYS A 139 8.12 -10.74 -16.33
N ARG A 140 7.63 -11.79 -15.65
CA ARG A 140 6.19 -12.12 -15.46
C ARG A 140 5.95 -12.74 -14.07
N CYS A 141 4.75 -12.50 -13.51
CA CYS A 141 4.19 -13.18 -12.33
C CYS A 141 2.64 -13.11 -12.39
N ASP A 142 1.91 -14.08 -11.81
CA ASP A 142 0.42 -14.19 -11.87
C ASP A 142 -0.24 -14.05 -10.49
N VAL A 143 -1.00 -12.96 -10.21
CA VAL A 143 -1.71 -12.75 -8.92
C VAL A 143 -2.85 -11.69 -9.04
N LYS A 144 -3.63 -11.46 -7.96
CA LYS A 144 -4.72 -10.46 -7.84
C LYS A 144 -4.17 -9.02 -7.79
N THR A 145 -4.62 -8.18 -8.71
CA THR A 145 -4.13 -6.80 -8.93
C THR A 145 -5.20 -5.73 -8.64
N GLU A 146 -4.80 -4.46 -8.72
CA GLU A 146 -5.68 -3.28 -8.60
C GLU A 146 -6.42 -3.11 -7.27
N CYS A 147 -5.85 -3.65 -6.19
CA CYS A 147 -6.40 -3.59 -4.85
C CYS A 147 -5.39 -2.93 -3.90
N GLN A 148 -5.69 -1.73 -3.38
CA GLN A 148 -4.81 -1.06 -2.41
C GLN A 148 -5.30 -1.27 -0.97
N VAL A 149 -4.47 -1.86 -0.12
CA VAL A 149 -4.68 -1.84 1.33
C VAL A 149 -4.42 -0.43 1.87
N GLN A 150 -5.31 0.07 2.74
CA GLN A 150 -5.22 1.41 3.33
C GLN A 150 -4.69 1.40 4.77
N TYR A 151 -5.04 0.36 5.53
CA TYR A 151 -4.66 0.18 6.94
C TYR A 151 -5.08 -1.23 7.41
N VAL A 152 -4.59 -1.62 8.58
CA VAL A 152 -4.92 -2.88 9.24
C VAL A 152 -5.40 -2.63 10.66
N VAL A 153 -6.39 -3.39 11.10
CA VAL A 153 -6.96 -3.26 12.46
C VAL A 153 -7.00 -4.64 13.09
N LYS A 154 -6.60 -4.73 14.36
CA LYS A 154 -6.77 -5.94 15.17
C LYS A 154 -8.26 -6.19 15.38
N SER A 155 -8.71 -7.43 15.22
CA SER A 155 -10.11 -7.78 15.37
C SER A 155 -10.59 -7.44 16.79
N PRO A 156 -11.71 -6.71 16.93
CA PRO A 156 -12.22 -6.29 18.24
C PRO A 156 -12.71 -7.45 19.12
N TYR A 157 -12.77 -8.68 18.58
CA TYR A 157 -13.25 -9.87 19.28
C TYR A 157 -12.14 -10.89 19.58
N ASP A 158 -10.86 -10.53 19.41
CA ASP A 158 -9.72 -11.45 19.65
C ASP A 158 -9.58 -11.86 21.14
N THR A 159 -10.20 -11.12 22.06
CA THR A 159 -10.14 -11.34 23.52
C THR A 159 -11.44 -11.87 24.14
N CYS A 160 -12.55 -11.97 23.40
CA CYS A 160 -13.81 -12.44 23.96
C CYS A 160 -13.86 -13.98 23.97
N GLN A 161 -13.57 -14.59 25.13
CA GLN A 161 -14.09 -15.92 25.46
C GLN A 161 -15.59 -15.78 25.77
N GLU A 162 -16.43 -15.67 24.74
CA GLU A 162 -17.86 -15.88 24.94
C GLU A 162 -18.12 -17.39 24.99
N GLU A 163 -18.49 -17.87 26.17
CA GLU A 163 -19.01 -19.21 26.40
C GLU A 163 -20.22 -19.46 25.49
N GLY A 164 -20.10 -20.37 24.51
CA GLY A 164 -21.27 -20.99 23.87
C GLY A 164 -21.29 -21.06 22.34
N ARG A 165 -20.41 -20.40 21.59
CA ARG A 165 -20.27 -20.63 20.12
C ARG A 165 -18.82 -20.63 19.67
N ASN A 166 -18.37 -21.81 19.24
CA ASN A 166 -16.96 -22.15 19.00
C ASN A 166 -16.43 -21.65 17.63
N SER A 167 -16.62 -20.38 17.28
CA SER A 167 -16.01 -19.77 16.10
C SER A 167 -15.06 -18.64 16.51
N ARG A 168 -13.81 -19.01 16.85
CA ARG A 168 -12.74 -18.03 17.11
C ARG A 168 -12.55 -17.18 15.84
N LYS A 169 -12.91 -15.89 15.92
CA LYS A 169 -12.80 -14.94 14.81
C LYS A 169 -11.33 -14.70 14.46
N ARG A 170 -11.03 -14.44 13.18
CA ARG A 170 -9.67 -14.20 12.68
C ARG A 170 -9.08 -12.94 13.32
N ARG A 171 -7.77 -12.94 13.58
CA ARG A 171 -7.06 -11.89 14.35
C ARG A 171 -7.06 -10.50 13.72
N TRP A 172 -7.03 -10.41 12.39
CA TRP A 172 -6.77 -9.16 11.67
C TRP A 172 -7.84 -8.89 10.61
N HIS A 173 -8.21 -7.62 10.51
CA HIS A 173 -9.00 -7.07 9.40
C HIS A 173 -8.09 -6.16 8.55
N VAL A 174 -7.98 -6.48 7.25
CA VAL A 174 -7.17 -5.76 6.27
C VAL A 174 -8.10 -4.94 5.38
N TYR A 175 -8.11 -3.62 5.55
CA TYR A 175 -9.06 -2.73 4.89
C TYR A 175 -8.57 -2.29 3.51
N LEU A 176 -9.41 -2.47 2.49
CA LEU A 176 -9.19 -2.03 1.12
C LEU A 176 -9.74 -0.61 0.91
N ASP A 177 -10.79 -0.25 1.64
CA ASP A 177 -11.30 1.10 1.78
C ASP A 177 -11.87 1.32 3.20
N GLU A 178 -12.71 2.32 3.42
CA GLU A 178 -13.31 2.59 4.73
C GLU A 178 -14.32 1.52 5.20
N ILE A 179 -14.74 0.60 4.31
CA ILE A 179 -15.85 -0.32 4.52
C ILE A 179 -15.43 -1.77 4.25
N ASP A 180 -14.77 -2.02 3.12
CA ASP A 180 -14.43 -3.36 2.65
C ASP A 180 -13.10 -3.82 3.25
N TYR A 181 -13.12 -5.01 3.85
CA TYR A 181 -11.95 -5.63 4.46
C TYR A 181 -11.89 -7.14 4.23
N ILE A 182 -10.69 -7.69 4.38
CA ILE A 182 -10.41 -9.12 4.36
C ILE A 182 -10.01 -9.56 5.77
N THR A 183 -10.50 -10.70 6.24
CA THR A 183 -10.14 -11.27 7.55
C THR A 183 -9.04 -12.31 7.41
N CYS A 184 -8.06 -12.28 8.33
CA CYS A 184 -6.95 -13.23 8.35
C CYS A 184 -6.30 -13.37 9.73
N ASP A 185 -5.48 -14.41 9.92
CA ASP A 185 -4.73 -14.60 11.17
C ASP A 185 -3.34 -13.96 11.12
N PHE A 186 -2.78 -13.79 9.92
CA PHE A 186 -1.47 -13.19 9.67
C PHE A 186 -1.53 -12.12 8.57
N VAL A 187 -0.87 -11.00 8.80
CA VAL A 187 -0.70 -9.87 7.88
C VAL A 187 0.80 -9.66 7.64
N ILE A 188 1.20 -9.65 6.37
CA ILE A 188 2.57 -9.39 5.96
C ILE A 188 2.58 -8.12 5.12
N LEU A 189 3.13 -7.04 5.67
CA LEU A 189 3.31 -5.77 4.98
C LEU A 189 4.57 -5.82 4.10
N SER A 190 4.38 -5.68 2.79
CA SER A 190 5.44 -5.66 1.79
C SER A 190 5.12 -4.69 0.63
N ALA A 191 4.46 -3.58 0.94
CA ALA A 191 3.96 -2.64 -0.07
C ALA A 191 5.05 -1.67 -0.59
N GLY A 192 6.28 -1.82 -0.13
CA GLY A 192 7.39 -0.90 -0.36
C GLY A 192 7.44 0.20 0.70
N VAL A 193 8.61 0.81 0.86
CA VAL A 193 8.95 1.72 1.97
C VAL A 193 7.85 2.72 2.33
N PHE A 194 7.41 3.50 1.35
CA PHE A 194 6.39 4.53 1.58
C PHE A 194 5.02 3.97 1.92
N VAL A 195 4.55 2.95 1.21
CA VAL A 195 3.18 2.45 1.38
C VAL A 195 3.07 1.60 2.65
N THR A 196 4.09 0.81 2.98
CA THR A 196 4.15 0.05 4.24
C THR A 196 4.15 1.00 5.44
N THR A 197 4.98 2.05 5.40
CA THR A 197 5.00 3.08 6.45
C THR A 197 3.67 3.86 6.53
N GLU A 198 3.07 4.22 5.40
CA GLU A 198 1.74 4.88 5.33
C GLU A 198 0.64 4.02 5.96
N ASN A 199 0.62 2.71 5.65
CA ASN A 199 -0.35 1.78 6.20
C ASN A 199 -0.23 1.70 7.73
N LEU A 200 0.98 1.68 8.27
CA LEU A 200 1.21 1.67 9.71
C LEU A 200 0.78 2.98 10.38
N PHE A 201 1.13 4.15 9.83
CA PHE A 201 0.63 5.43 10.36
C PHE A 201 -0.90 5.49 10.38
N ARG A 202 -1.56 5.04 9.31
CA ARG A 202 -3.02 5.02 9.24
C ARG A 202 -3.66 4.00 10.17
N SER A 203 -2.97 2.91 10.47
CA SER A 203 -3.37 1.93 11.47
C SER A 203 -3.22 2.50 12.88
N GLN A 204 -2.16 3.28 13.13
CA GLN A 204 -1.96 4.01 14.39
C GLN A 204 -3.07 5.03 14.64
N MET A 205 -3.49 5.77 13.61
CA MET A 205 -4.67 6.66 13.69
C MET A 205 -5.97 5.92 14.07
N ARG A 206 -6.01 4.59 13.92
CA ARG A 206 -7.13 3.71 14.28
C ARG A 206 -6.85 2.89 15.55
N GLY A 207 -5.91 3.36 16.36
CA GLY A 207 -5.61 2.81 17.68
C GLY A 207 -4.68 1.60 17.67
N LEU A 208 -4.00 1.30 16.56
CA LEU A 208 -2.91 0.31 16.58
C LEU A 208 -1.70 0.92 17.31
N LYS A 209 -1.30 0.34 18.43
CA LYS A 209 -0.10 0.77 19.17
C LYS A 209 1.15 0.40 18.38
N LEU A 210 2.03 1.35 18.16
CA LEU A 210 3.26 1.16 17.39
C LEU A 210 4.40 1.90 18.07
N SER A 211 5.63 1.48 17.77
CA SER A 211 6.84 2.20 18.20
C SER A 211 6.86 3.65 17.68
N ASP A 212 7.35 4.56 18.53
CA ASP A 212 7.62 5.96 18.18
C ASP A 212 8.73 6.11 17.12
N ALA A 213 9.51 5.05 16.88
CA ALA A 213 10.50 5.00 15.80
C ALA A 213 9.85 4.90 14.40
N LEU A 214 8.53 4.77 14.30
CA LEU A 214 7.82 4.69 13.01
C LEU A 214 8.13 5.90 12.12
N GLY A 215 8.58 5.59 10.90
CA GLY A 215 9.00 6.57 9.90
C GLY A 215 10.44 7.07 10.08
N SER A 216 11.13 6.73 11.17
CA SER A 216 12.53 7.12 11.39
C SER A 216 13.49 6.16 10.69
N GLY A 217 14.73 6.60 10.50
CA GLY A 217 15.77 5.75 9.95
C GLY A 217 15.65 5.54 8.43
N PHE A 218 15.05 6.50 7.72
CA PHE A 218 14.82 6.40 6.28
C PHE A 218 16.10 6.71 5.50
N SER A 219 16.42 5.84 4.54
CA SER A 219 17.61 5.92 3.71
C SER A 219 17.25 5.97 2.22
N CYS A 220 18.08 6.70 1.47
CA CYS A 220 18.03 6.78 0.01
C CYS A 220 19.12 5.95 -0.65
N ASN A 221 19.81 5.12 0.13
CA ASN A 221 20.93 4.32 -0.29
C ASN A 221 22.05 5.15 -0.97
N GLY A 222 22.18 6.41 -0.55
CA GLY A 222 23.12 7.38 -1.10
C GLY A 222 22.96 7.62 -2.61
N ASN A 223 21.74 7.52 -3.15
CA ASN A 223 21.52 7.65 -4.59
C ASN A 223 21.73 9.08 -5.12
N THR A 224 22.63 9.21 -6.10
CA THR A 224 22.83 10.45 -6.87
C THR A 224 22.88 10.14 -8.36
N VAL A 225 22.05 10.83 -9.15
CA VAL A 225 21.99 10.64 -10.61
C VAL A 225 22.60 11.82 -11.36
N ALA A 226 23.43 11.51 -12.34
CA ALA A 226 24.01 12.44 -13.29
C ALA A 226 23.81 11.95 -14.73
N TYR A 227 23.85 12.87 -15.68
CA TYR A 227 23.73 12.60 -17.10
C TYR A 227 24.95 13.14 -17.82
N LEU A 228 25.64 12.32 -18.58
CA LEU A 228 26.69 12.77 -19.49
C LEU A 228 26.09 12.77 -20.90
N ALA A 229 26.14 13.90 -21.61
CA ALA A 229 25.70 13.98 -23.00
C ALA A 229 26.79 14.57 -23.89
N GLY A 230 26.75 14.32 -25.19
CA GLY A 230 27.76 14.88 -26.10
C GLY A 230 29.07 14.09 -26.13
N SER A 231 29.12 12.87 -25.59
CA SER A 231 30.36 12.12 -25.52
C SER A 231 30.71 11.47 -26.87
N PRO A 232 31.98 11.55 -27.34
CA PRO A 232 32.46 10.83 -28.51
C PRO A 232 32.78 9.35 -28.23
N ALA A 233 32.72 8.90 -26.96
CA ALA A 233 33.02 7.52 -26.59
C ALA A 233 31.91 6.55 -27.06
N PRO A 234 32.25 5.28 -27.36
CA PRO A 234 31.27 4.25 -27.71
C PRO A 234 30.60 3.70 -26.44
N LEU A 235 29.59 4.41 -25.95
CA LEU A 235 28.85 4.17 -24.70
C LEU A 235 27.62 3.25 -24.82
N ASN A 236 27.24 2.78 -26.03
CA ASN A 236 26.04 1.94 -26.26
C ASN A 236 24.80 2.44 -25.50
N SER A 237 24.55 3.75 -25.64
CA SER A 237 23.79 4.55 -24.69
C SER A 237 22.27 4.39 -24.70
N PHE A 238 21.68 3.76 -25.70
CA PHE A 238 20.24 3.79 -25.92
C PHE A 238 19.63 2.40 -26.06
N GLY A 239 18.45 2.23 -25.47
CA GLY A 239 17.64 1.03 -25.65
C GLY A 239 17.15 0.88 -27.09
N LEU A 240 16.88 -0.37 -27.50
CA LEU A 240 16.49 -0.73 -28.85
C LEU A 240 14.98 -1.02 -28.97
N ASP A 241 14.38 -0.51 -30.04
CA ASP A 241 13.05 -0.91 -30.47
C ASP A 241 13.05 -2.24 -31.25
N ARG A 242 11.85 -2.77 -31.55
CA ARG A 242 11.69 -4.05 -32.25
C ARG A 242 12.26 -4.06 -33.67
N LYS A 243 12.22 -2.93 -34.39
CA LYS A 243 12.74 -2.80 -35.76
C LYS A 243 14.27 -2.74 -35.77
N GLN A 244 14.87 -2.18 -34.72
CA GLN A 244 16.32 -2.13 -34.53
C GLN A 244 16.87 -3.48 -34.07
N LEU A 245 16.16 -4.21 -33.20
CA LEU A 245 16.57 -5.54 -32.71
C LEU A 245 16.78 -6.55 -33.84
N SER A 246 15.96 -6.52 -34.89
CA SER A 246 16.10 -7.43 -36.03
C SER A 246 17.30 -7.10 -36.93
N LYS A 247 17.86 -5.89 -36.81
CA LYS A 247 18.97 -5.39 -37.64
C LYS A 247 20.32 -5.47 -36.96
N ILE A 248 20.35 -5.53 -35.62
CA ILE A 248 21.58 -5.51 -34.82
C ILE A 248 21.84 -6.92 -34.25
N PRO A 249 23.01 -7.53 -34.54
CA PRO A 249 23.43 -8.81 -33.97
C PRO A 249 23.39 -8.78 -32.44
N PHE A 250 23.08 -9.92 -31.80
CA PHE A 250 22.88 -9.98 -30.34
C PHE A 250 24.07 -9.43 -29.54
N GLN A 251 25.29 -9.72 -29.98
CA GLN A 251 26.55 -9.32 -29.34
C GLN A 251 26.81 -7.80 -29.39
N GLU A 252 26.21 -7.10 -30.34
CA GLU A 252 26.37 -5.65 -30.55
C GLU A 252 25.25 -4.84 -29.88
N ARG A 253 24.29 -5.51 -29.24
CA ARG A 253 23.18 -4.85 -28.55
C ARG A 253 23.65 -4.24 -27.22
N PRO A 254 22.95 -3.21 -26.71
CA PRO A 254 23.31 -2.53 -25.46
C PRO A 254 23.41 -3.43 -24.23
N GLY A 255 22.72 -4.59 -24.22
CA GLY A 255 22.71 -5.48 -23.06
C GLY A 255 21.60 -5.13 -22.05
N PRO A 256 21.73 -5.55 -20.78
CA PRO A 256 20.87 -5.04 -19.70
C PRO A 256 21.08 -3.54 -19.51
N SER A 257 20.07 -2.82 -19.00
CA SER A 257 20.18 -1.36 -18.86
C SER A 257 21.35 -0.91 -18.00
N ILE A 258 21.75 -1.69 -16.99
CA ILE A 258 22.98 -1.45 -16.23
C ILE A 258 23.98 -2.53 -16.63
N SER A 259 25.07 -2.11 -17.26
CA SER A 259 26.07 -3.03 -17.84
C SER A 259 27.47 -2.82 -17.28
N SER A 260 27.77 -1.67 -16.68
CA SER A 260 29.06 -1.42 -16.04
C SER A 260 28.93 -0.68 -14.71
N SER A 261 29.86 -0.99 -13.82
CA SER A 261 30.03 -0.34 -12.53
C SER A 261 31.47 0.12 -12.36
N TYR A 262 31.65 1.21 -11.63
CA TYR A 262 32.95 1.75 -11.24
C TYR A 262 32.94 2.02 -9.74
N THR A 263 33.75 1.28 -9.00
CA THR A 263 33.94 1.48 -7.57
C THR A 263 34.95 2.60 -7.35
N ILE A 264 34.57 3.60 -6.55
CA ILE A 264 35.46 4.71 -6.19
C ILE A 264 36.44 4.21 -5.13
N PRO A 265 37.76 4.14 -5.41
CA PRO A 265 38.73 3.70 -4.41
C PRO A 265 38.78 4.70 -3.25
N THR A 266 38.75 4.19 -2.02
CA THR A 266 38.98 4.97 -0.80
C THR A 266 40.28 4.51 -0.15
N LEU A 267 41.19 5.44 0.10
CA LEU A 267 42.31 5.19 1.00
C LEU A 267 41.75 5.19 2.43
N MET A 268 41.66 3.99 3.01
CA MET A 268 41.62 3.71 4.45
C MET A 268 40.33 3.84 5.27
N GLU A 269 39.11 3.72 4.71
CA GLU A 269 37.90 3.39 5.51
C GLU A 269 36.87 2.59 4.68
N GLU A 270 36.43 1.42 5.17
CA GLU A 270 35.43 0.55 4.52
C GLU A 270 34.06 1.25 4.35
N HIS A 271 33.68 2.13 5.29
CA HIS A 271 32.41 2.87 5.27
C HIS A 271 32.34 4.03 4.25
N SER A 272 33.40 4.23 3.45
CA SER A 272 33.49 5.32 2.46
C SER A 272 33.44 4.84 1.00
N GLN A 273 33.10 3.56 0.77
CA GLN A 273 32.96 2.99 -0.56
C GLN A 273 31.68 3.50 -1.25
N CYS A 274 31.81 3.82 -2.54
CA CYS A 274 30.73 4.29 -3.38
C CYS A 274 30.90 3.71 -4.77
N ASP A 275 29.80 3.23 -5.36
CA ASP A 275 29.79 2.63 -6.68
C ASP A 275 28.99 3.50 -7.65
N ILE A 276 29.55 3.73 -8.83
CA ILE A 276 28.89 4.41 -9.94
C ILE A 276 28.47 3.36 -10.96
N TYR A 277 27.19 3.29 -11.25
CA TYR A 277 26.60 2.41 -12.24
C TYR A 277 26.27 3.21 -13.49
N SER A 278 26.69 2.71 -14.63
CA SER A 278 26.26 3.26 -15.91
C SER A 278 24.91 2.67 -16.30
N ALA A 279 24.03 3.50 -16.85
CA ALA A 279 22.71 3.10 -17.27
C ALA A 279 22.39 3.59 -18.69
N VAL A 280 21.96 2.63 -19.52
CA VAL A 280 21.39 2.84 -20.85
C VAL A 280 20.06 3.58 -20.71
N ILE A 281 19.89 4.63 -21.52
CA ILE A 281 18.64 5.40 -21.57
C ILE A 281 17.61 4.58 -22.37
N PRO A 282 16.46 4.20 -21.78
CA PRO A 282 15.42 3.47 -22.52
C PRO A 282 14.89 4.30 -23.69
N THR A 283 14.50 3.64 -24.79
CA THR A 283 13.97 4.31 -26.00
C THR A 283 12.80 5.23 -25.70
N ALA A 284 12.00 4.87 -24.68
CA ALA A 284 10.81 5.61 -24.29
C ALA A 284 11.09 6.89 -23.51
N TYR A 285 12.28 7.06 -22.93
CA TYR A 285 12.58 8.26 -22.15
C TYR A 285 12.76 9.42 -23.14
N PRO A 286 12.08 10.57 -22.93
CA PRO A 286 12.34 11.73 -23.76
C PRO A 286 13.82 12.12 -23.63
N TYR A 287 14.46 12.47 -24.74
CA TYR A 287 15.79 13.07 -24.73
C TYR A 287 15.75 14.31 -23.82
N GLY A 288 16.37 14.22 -22.64
CA GLY A 288 16.53 15.36 -21.74
C GLY A 288 15.46 15.60 -20.71
N TRP A 289 15.36 14.69 -19.74
CA TRP A 289 14.72 14.98 -18.47
C TRP A 289 15.75 15.40 -17.40
N PRO A 290 15.59 16.53 -16.66
CA PRO A 290 14.45 17.47 -16.64
C PRO A 290 14.74 18.92 -17.12
N SER A 291 13.75 19.44 -17.87
CA SER A 291 13.28 20.83 -18.11
C SER A 291 14.24 21.97 -18.49
N GLY A 292 13.96 22.58 -19.65
CA GLY A 292 14.21 24.00 -19.95
C GLY A 292 15.24 24.24 -21.05
N TYR A 293 16.49 23.86 -20.78
CA TYR A 293 17.62 24.12 -21.68
C TYR A 293 17.92 22.98 -22.67
N TRP A 294 17.25 21.83 -22.53
CA TRP A 294 17.55 20.59 -23.27
C TRP A 294 16.84 20.44 -24.61
N PHE A 295 15.75 21.17 -24.86
CA PHE A 295 14.90 20.97 -26.04
C PHE A 295 15.66 21.28 -27.36
N PHE A 296 16.48 22.34 -27.37
CA PHE A 296 17.26 22.72 -28.55
C PHE A 296 18.39 21.74 -28.87
N HIS A 297 19.13 21.24 -27.87
CA HIS A 297 20.20 20.25 -28.09
C HIS A 297 19.66 18.87 -28.47
N GLY A 298 18.56 18.43 -27.86
CA GLY A 298 17.90 17.18 -28.24
C GLY A 298 17.36 17.19 -29.68
N ILE A 299 16.84 18.33 -30.14
CA ILE A 299 16.43 18.53 -31.55
C ILE A 299 17.65 18.51 -32.49
N ILE A 300 18.74 19.20 -32.13
CA ILE A 300 19.97 19.25 -32.93
C ILE A 300 20.59 17.85 -33.07
N ASP A 301 20.63 17.05 -32.01
CA ASP A 301 21.16 15.69 -32.06
C ASP A 301 20.23 14.75 -32.84
N LYS A 302 18.91 14.96 -32.80
CA LYS A 302 17.92 14.23 -33.61
C LYS A 302 18.10 14.55 -35.11
N VAL A 303 18.33 15.82 -35.45
CA VAL A 303 18.62 16.27 -36.82
C VAL A 303 19.96 15.71 -37.30
N ARG A 304 21.02 15.73 -36.47
CA ARG A 304 22.32 15.13 -36.79
C ARG A 304 22.25 13.63 -37.02
N HIS A 305 21.44 12.91 -36.23
CA HIS A 305 21.21 11.49 -36.41
C HIS A 305 20.47 11.18 -37.73
N ILE A 306 19.44 11.97 -38.08
CA ILE A 306 18.72 11.84 -39.36
C ILE A 306 19.64 12.12 -40.55
N ILE A 307 20.63 13.00 -40.40
CA ILE A 307 21.60 13.40 -41.45
C ILE A 307 22.83 12.45 -41.49
N GLY A 308 22.92 11.44 -40.62
CA GLY A 308 24.01 10.46 -40.66
C GLY A 308 25.36 10.96 -40.10
N LEU A 309 25.38 12.07 -39.37
CA LEU A 309 26.55 12.52 -38.62
C LEU A 309 26.71 11.65 -37.36
N LYS A 310 27.96 11.31 -36.98
CA LYS A 310 28.27 10.52 -35.77
C LYS A 310 27.55 11.15 -34.56
N ALA A 311 26.52 10.46 -34.07
CA ALA A 311 25.70 10.95 -32.97
C ALA A 311 26.52 11.03 -31.69
N SER A 312 26.48 12.17 -31.03
CA SER A 312 26.91 12.34 -29.64
C SER A 312 26.16 11.36 -28.75
N GLN A 313 26.88 10.57 -27.96
CA GLN A 313 26.28 9.58 -27.08
C GLN A 313 25.98 10.20 -25.70
N ALA A 314 24.96 9.66 -25.03
CA ALA A 314 24.54 10.13 -23.71
C ALA A 314 24.30 8.97 -22.74
N ILE A 315 24.83 9.02 -21.53
CA ILE A 315 24.70 7.94 -20.56
C ILE A 315 24.22 8.47 -19.21
N VAL A 316 23.43 7.66 -18.51
CA VAL A 316 23.04 7.95 -17.13
C VAL A 316 24.09 7.35 -16.21
N LEU A 317 24.54 8.12 -15.22
CA LEU A 317 25.44 7.67 -14.17
C LEU A 317 24.68 7.73 -12.85
N ASN A 318 24.48 6.58 -12.22
CA ASN A 318 23.84 6.48 -10.91
C ASN A 318 24.88 6.07 -9.87
N ALA A 319 25.21 6.96 -8.95
CA ALA A 319 26.06 6.64 -7.81
C ALA A 319 25.21 6.13 -6.63
N MET A 320 25.72 5.13 -5.93
CA MET A 320 25.19 4.60 -4.68
C MET A 320 26.30 4.53 -3.65
N GLY A 321 25.96 4.69 -2.38
CA GLY A 321 26.92 4.64 -1.28
C GLY A 321 26.22 4.81 0.07
N TYR A 322 27.01 4.88 1.12
CA TYR A 322 26.46 5.08 2.47
C TYR A 322 25.92 6.50 2.65
N ASP A 323 24.70 6.58 3.15
CA ASP A 323 24.09 7.78 3.72
C ASP A 323 23.84 7.55 5.22
N ASP A 324 23.66 8.65 5.96
CA ASP A 324 23.55 8.61 7.42
C ASP A 324 22.25 7.94 7.92
N SER A 325 21.33 7.60 6.99
CA SER A 325 20.04 6.95 7.28
C SER A 325 19.22 7.73 8.32
N ASP A 326 19.41 9.04 8.43
CA ASP A 326 18.76 9.96 9.36
C ASP A 326 17.49 10.62 8.77
N GLY A 327 17.09 10.18 7.58
CA GLY A 327 15.87 10.62 6.92
C GLY A 327 14.63 10.22 7.74
N LYS A 328 13.51 10.90 7.45
CA LYS A 328 12.22 10.63 8.11
C LYS A 328 11.09 10.56 7.10
N ILE A 329 10.12 9.70 7.38
CA ILE A 329 8.82 9.62 6.72
C ILE A 329 7.77 10.01 7.76
N MET A 330 6.85 10.88 7.40
CA MET A 330 5.81 11.43 8.26
C MET A 330 4.47 11.33 7.54
N LEU A 331 3.38 11.23 8.29
CA LEU A 331 2.02 11.39 7.76
C LEU A 331 1.50 12.78 8.12
N ASP A 332 1.27 13.62 7.12
CA ASP A 332 0.53 14.87 7.25
C ASP A 332 -0.96 14.50 7.43
N LYS A 333 -1.45 14.61 8.67
CA LYS A 333 -2.80 14.19 9.08
C LYS A 333 -3.89 15.04 8.41
N ASP A 334 -3.62 16.32 8.17
CA ASP A 334 -4.59 17.26 7.60
C ASP A 334 -4.78 17.00 6.10
N MET A 335 -3.67 16.81 5.39
CA MET A 335 -3.68 16.55 3.95
C MET A 335 -3.80 15.06 3.61
N ASN A 336 -3.81 14.18 4.62
CA ASN A 336 -3.84 12.72 4.54
C ASN A 336 -2.84 12.18 3.49
N ARG A 337 -1.57 12.56 3.64
CA ARG A 337 -0.50 12.21 2.71
C ARG A 337 0.82 12.00 3.43
N ILE A 338 1.66 11.13 2.88
CA ILE A 338 3.04 11.01 3.35
C ILE A 338 3.85 12.23 2.94
N CYS A 339 4.77 12.61 3.82
CA CYS A 339 5.83 13.57 3.65
C CYS A 339 7.14 12.89 4.05
N PHE A 340 8.27 13.29 3.49
CA PHE A 340 9.58 12.75 3.84
C PHE A 340 10.66 13.84 3.84
N SER A 341 11.69 13.62 4.65
CA SER A 341 12.96 14.33 4.61
C SER A 341 14.05 13.35 4.16
N PRO A 342 14.83 13.68 3.11
CA PRO A 342 15.94 12.84 2.69
C PRO A 342 17.02 12.77 3.79
N PRO A 343 17.78 11.67 3.87
CA PRO A 343 18.94 11.56 4.75
C PRO A 343 20.10 12.45 4.26
N HIS A 344 21.03 12.75 5.16
CA HIS A 344 22.31 13.35 4.81
C HIS A 344 23.20 12.36 4.05
N ASP A 345 23.77 12.81 2.93
CA ASP A 345 24.71 12.03 2.11
C ASP A 345 26.11 12.66 2.21
N PRO A 346 26.98 12.18 3.12
CA PRO A 346 28.32 12.72 3.29
C PRO A 346 29.22 12.47 2.06
N LEU A 347 28.88 11.48 1.23
CA LEU A 347 29.65 11.10 0.05
C LEU A 347 29.27 11.92 -1.19
N LEU A 348 28.23 12.75 -1.15
CA LEU A 348 27.76 13.55 -2.27
C LEU A 348 28.87 14.40 -2.94
N PRO A 349 29.72 15.16 -2.20
CA PRO A 349 30.80 15.93 -2.82
C PRO A 349 31.82 15.05 -3.55
N LYS A 350 32.10 13.84 -3.03
CA LYS A 350 33.02 12.88 -3.64
C LYS A 350 32.42 12.26 -4.91
N LYS A 351 31.12 11.95 -4.90
CA LYS A 351 30.36 11.49 -6.08
C LYS A 351 30.43 12.53 -7.20
N ILE A 352 30.15 13.81 -6.89
CA ILE A 352 30.21 14.93 -7.85
C ILE A 352 31.61 15.07 -8.46
N LYS A 353 32.67 15.08 -7.65
CA LYS A 353 34.06 15.13 -8.14
C LYS A 353 34.38 13.97 -9.08
N THR A 354 33.85 12.78 -8.81
CA THR A 354 34.07 11.60 -9.64
C THR A 354 33.30 11.68 -10.95
N PHE A 355 32.05 12.13 -10.93
CA PHE A 355 31.30 12.41 -12.16
C PHE A 355 32.02 13.42 -13.05
N GLN A 356 32.59 14.48 -12.48
CA GLN A 356 33.39 15.46 -13.23
C GLN A 356 34.64 14.83 -13.87
N LYS A 357 35.35 13.96 -13.14
CA LYS A 357 36.51 13.21 -13.67
C LYS A 357 36.10 12.28 -14.81
N LEU A 358 34.99 11.56 -14.66
CA LEU A 358 34.45 10.68 -15.70
C LEU A 358 34.06 11.48 -16.95
N ALA A 359 33.33 12.58 -16.78
CA ALA A 359 32.96 13.46 -17.88
C ALA A 359 34.19 14.03 -18.62
N LYS A 360 35.23 14.44 -17.89
CA LYS A 360 36.49 14.92 -18.50
C LYS A 360 37.19 13.83 -19.32
N LYS A 361 37.17 12.57 -18.85
CA LYS A 361 37.81 11.44 -19.54
C LYS A 361 37.01 10.95 -20.75
N LEU A 362 35.69 10.84 -20.61
CA LEU A 362 34.80 10.35 -21.66
C LEU A 362 34.51 11.43 -22.72
N GLY A 363 34.75 12.70 -22.40
CA GLY A 363 34.33 13.83 -23.21
C GLY A 363 32.80 14.05 -23.13
N GLY A 364 32.36 15.28 -23.36
CA GLY A 364 30.95 15.67 -23.29
C GLY A 364 30.64 16.62 -22.12
N ILE A 365 29.36 16.91 -21.96
CA ILE A 365 28.81 17.84 -20.96
C ILE A 365 28.14 17.02 -19.86
N LEU A 366 28.58 17.25 -18.61
CA LEU A 366 27.97 16.67 -17.42
C LEU A 366 26.80 17.53 -16.94
N TYR A 367 25.66 16.89 -16.74
CA TYR A 367 24.47 17.46 -16.14
C TYR A 367 24.18 16.74 -14.83
N LEU A 368 24.07 17.50 -13.75
CA LEU A 368 23.64 16.98 -12.45
C LEU A 368 22.13 17.17 -12.31
N SER A 369 21.47 16.22 -11.64
CA SER A 369 20.07 16.40 -11.25
C SER A 369 19.91 17.68 -10.42
N ARG A 370 18.81 18.41 -10.64
CA ARG A 370 18.41 19.54 -9.78
C ARG A 370 18.13 19.08 -8.34
N TYR A 371 17.75 17.82 -8.17
CA TYR A 371 17.44 17.22 -6.88
C TYR A 371 18.72 16.74 -6.21
N ARG A 372 18.94 17.13 -4.95
CA ARG A 372 20.10 16.70 -4.16
C ARG A 372 20.09 15.20 -3.89
N SER A 373 18.89 14.63 -3.72
CA SER A 373 18.68 13.20 -3.57
C SER A 373 17.71 12.71 -4.63
N THR A 374 18.12 11.69 -5.39
CA THR A 374 17.25 11.01 -6.37
C THR A 374 16.94 9.61 -5.85
N LEU A 375 15.76 9.44 -5.28
CA LEU A 375 15.45 8.31 -4.41
C LEU A 375 14.79 7.18 -5.22
N VAL A 376 15.61 6.32 -5.81
CA VAL A 376 15.16 5.12 -6.57
C VAL A 376 15.33 3.82 -5.78
N HIS A 377 16.16 3.83 -4.73
CA HIS A 377 16.38 2.69 -3.84
C HIS A 377 16.08 3.09 -2.39
N LEU A 378 14.79 3.11 -2.06
CA LEU A 378 14.31 3.45 -0.73
C LEU A 378 14.58 2.30 0.25
N LEU A 379 15.05 2.64 1.45
CA LEU A 379 15.24 1.71 2.57
C LEU A 379 14.76 2.36 3.88
N GLY A 380 14.42 1.53 4.86
CA GLY A 380 14.09 1.99 6.21
C GLY A 380 12.71 2.65 6.35
N GLY A 381 12.50 3.32 7.48
CA GLY A 381 11.20 3.88 7.89
C GLY A 381 10.37 2.92 8.75
N CYS A 382 10.63 1.62 8.70
CA CYS A 382 10.07 0.62 9.61
C CYS A 382 11.16 -0.32 10.15
N ASN A 383 12.28 0.27 10.56
CA ASN A 383 13.55 -0.40 10.80
C ASN A 383 13.43 -1.58 11.77
N ALA A 384 14.14 -2.67 11.44
CA ALA A 384 14.36 -3.77 12.36
C ALA A 384 15.34 -3.36 13.47
N SER A 385 15.00 -3.68 14.72
CA SER A 385 15.81 -3.41 15.91
C SER A 385 15.59 -4.50 16.95
N SER A 386 16.55 -4.72 17.85
CA SER A 386 16.32 -5.56 19.04
C SER A 386 15.42 -4.88 20.09
N ASP A 387 15.29 -3.56 20.01
CA ASP A 387 14.60 -2.73 20.99
C ASP A 387 13.53 -1.85 20.29
N PRO A 388 12.27 -1.85 20.79
CA PRO A 388 11.17 -1.07 20.24
C PRO A 388 11.40 0.45 20.28
N SER A 389 12.28 0.98 21.12
CA SER A 389 12.61 2.42 21.12
C SER A 389 13.44 2.86 19.91
N TYR A 390 14.11 1.91 19.24
CA TYR A 390 15.02 2.19 18.11
C TYR A 390 14.54 1.60 16.77
N GLY A 391 13.41 0.89 16.75
CA GLY A 391 12.86 0.31 15.52
C GLY A 391 11.38 -0.05 15.64
N VAL A 392 10.78 -0.40 14.50
CA VAL A 392 9.35 -0.69 14.38
C VAL A 392 9.06 -2.19 14.45
N CYS A 393 10.03 -3.02 14.08
CA CYS A 393 9.91 -4.46 14.14
C CYS A 393 11.16 -5.10 14.73
N ASN A 394 11.02 -6.33 15.20
CA ASN A 394 12.17 -7.13 15.62
C ASN A 394 12.95 -7.68 14.41
N PRO A 395 14.13 -8.30 14.59
CA PRO A 395 14.92 -8.85 13.48
C PRO A 395 14.21 -9.95 12.67
N ASN A 396 13.16 -10.56 13.22
CA ASN A 396 12.34 -11.56 12.53
C ASN A 396 11.18 -10.92 11.74
N GLY A 397 11.11 -9.59 11.69
CA GLY A 397 10.11 -8.82 10.97
C GLY A 397 8.78 -8.66 11.70
N GLN A 398 8.65 -9.09 12.97
CA GLN A 398 7.41 -8.92 13.75
C GLN A 398 7.28 -7.49 14.25
N VAL A 399 6.14 -6.86 14.01
CA VAL A 399 5.90 -5.46 14.42
C VAL A 399 5.77 -5.37 15.94
N PHE A 400 6.50 -4.44 16.54
CA PHE A 400 6.47 -4.22 17.99
C PHE A 400 5.11 -3.69 18.46
N ASP A 401 4.71 -4.15 19.64
CA ASP A 401 3.59 -3.65 20.41
C ASP A 401 4.14 -3.19 21.78
N PRO A 402 4.45 -1.90 21.95
CA PRO A 402 5.12 -1.38 23.15
C PRO A 402 4.34 -1.62 24.46
N GLU A 403 3.02 -1.83 24.38
CA GLU A 403 2.15 -2.00 25.53
C GLU A 403 1.86 -3.48 25.85
N SER A 404 2.33 -4.42 25.01
CA SER A 404 2.07 -5.85 25.17
C SER A 404 3.16 -6.58 25.93
N SER A 405 2.76 -7.57 26.73
CA SER A 405 3.66 -8.51 27.42
C SER A 405 4.50 -9.36 26.47
N VAL A 406 4.03 -9.57 25.24
CA VAL A 406 4.75 -10.32 24.19
C VAL A 406 5.65 -9.39 23.36
N MET A 407 5.60 -8.08 23.62
CA MET A 407 6.32 -6.99 22.93
C MET A 407 6.07 -6.86 21.43
N VAL A 408 5.30 -7.75 20.80
CA VAL A 408 4.97 -7.73 19.37
C VAL A 408 3.49 -7.98 19.14
N HIS A 409 2.98 -7.49 18.01
CA HIS A 409 1.64 -7.77 17.50
C HIS A 409 1.60 -9.18 16.87
N PRO A 410 0.94 -10.17 17.49
CA PRO A 410 0.96 -11.54 16.97
C PRO A 410 0.31 -11.62 15.59
N GLY A 411 1.07 -12.10 14.62
CA GLY A 411 0.60 -12.23 13.25
C GLY A 411 0.82 -11.00 12.36
N LEU A 412 1.42 -9.90 12.84
CA LEU A 412 1.73 -8.73 12.02
C LEU A 412 3.23 -8.64 11.71
N TYR A 413 3.59 -8.71 10.43
CA TYR A 413 4.97 -8.75 9.96
C TYR A 413 5.27 -7.68 8.90
N ILE A 414 6.54 -7.30 8.79
CA ILE A 414 7.12 -6.49 7.73
C ILE A 414 8.13 -7.35 6.98
N CYS A 415 8.09 -7.34 5.64
CA CYS A 415 8.91 -8.22 4.81
C CYS A 415 9.50 -7.50 3.58
N ASP A 416 9.54 -6.16 3.55
CA ASP A 416 10.11 -5.37 2.46
C ASP A 416 11.30 -4.50 2.87
N ALA A 417 11.74 -3.63 1.96
CA ALA A 417 12.83 -2.69 2.19
C ALA A 417 12.68 -1.77 3.41
N SER A 418 11.46 -1.57 3.94
CA SER A 418 11.25 -0.70 5.09
C SER A 418 11.85 -1.24 6.38
N LEU A 419 12.09 -2.54 6.46
CA LEU A 419 12.73 -3.18 7.63
C LEU A 419 14.25 -3.01 7.66
N ILE A 420 14.88 -2.63 6.54
CA ILE A 420 16.34 -2.52 6.42
C ILE A 420 16.80 -1.21 7.10
N PRO A 421 17.61 -1.27 8.17
CA PRO A 421 17.82 -0.12 9.05
C PRO A 421 18.87 0.89 8.58
N CYS A 422 19.55 0.62 7.46
CA CYS A 422 20.63 1.46 6.96
C CYS A 422 20.78 1.37 5.44
N SER A 423 21.54 2.31 4.88
CA SER A 423 22.02 2.23 3.51
C SER A 423 22.89 0.99 3.28
N VAL A 424 22.66 0.30 2.16
CA VAL A 424 23.45 -0.89 1.75
C VAL A 424 24.61 -0.46 0.84
N GLY A 425 24.51 0.71 0.18
CA GLY A 425 25.53 1.28 -0.68
C GLY A 425 25.59 0.69 -2.10
N ILE A 426 24.84 -0.37 -2.37
CA ILE A 426 24.68 -1.03 -3.67
C ILE A 426 23.19 -1.29 -3.96
N ASN A 427 22.84 -1.82 -5.13
CA ASN A 427 21.45 -2.12 -5.45
C ASN A 427 20.83 -3.10 -4.43
N PRO A 428 19.78 -2.71 -3.69
CA PRO A 428 19.33 -3.47 -2.52
C PRO A 428 18.41 -4.65 -2.87
N SER A 429 18.07 -4.88 -4.14
CA SER A 429 17.07 -5.89 -4.53
C SER A 429 17.35 -7.30 -3.97
N LEU A 430 18.61 -7.75 -4.04
CA LEU A 430 19.00 -9.06 -3.50
C LEU A 430 19.02 -9.06 -1.96
N THR A 431 19.44 -7.95 -1.33
CA THR A 431 19.39 -7.78 0.13
C THR A 431 17.95 -7.87 0.63
N ILE A 432 17.00 -7.21 -0.04
CA ILE A 432 15.57 -7.26 0.30
C ILE A 432 15.06 -8.70 0.15
N ALA A 433 15.37 -9.39 -0.94
CA ALA A 433 14.95 -10.77 -1.15
C ALA A 433 15.53 -11.73 -0.08
N THR A 434 16.78 -11.52 0.32
CA THR A 434 17.46 -12.34 1.34
C THR A 434 16.89 -12.08 2.74
N ALA A 435 16.64 -10.81 3.09
CA ALA A 435 15.97 -10.45 4.34
C ALA A 435 14.55 -11.03 4.38
N ALA A 436 13.81 -10.94 3.28
CA ALA A 436 12.47 -11.52 3.17
C ALA A 436 12.46 -13.04 3.31
N GLU A 437 13.48 -13.72 2.75
CA GLU A 437 13.67 -15.17 2.93
C GLU A 437 13.91 -15.51 4.41
N TYR A 438 14.74 -14.73 5.10
CA TYR A 438 15.00 -14.88 6.54
C TYR A 438 13.72 -14.68 7.38
N VAL A 439 12.98 -13.60 7.15
CA VAL A 439 11.69 -13.32 7.81
C VAL A 439 10.68 -14.44 7.54
N SER A 440 10.60 -14.91 6.28
CA SER A 440 9.64 -15.94 5.87
C SER A 440 9.85 -17.27 6.59
N ARG A 441 11.09 -17.63 6.96
CA ARG A 441 11.36 -18.85 7.76
C ARG A 441 10.68 -18.80 9.12
N HIS A 442 10.81 -17.69 9.82
CA HIS A 442 10.20 -17.48 11.14
C HIS A 442 8.67 -17.35 11.02
N LEU A 443 8.20 -16.59 10.04
CA LEU A 443 6.77 -16.45 9.74
C LEU A 443 6.09 -17.82 9.53
N VAL A 444 6.66 -18.69 8.71
CA VAL A 444 6.08 -20.01 8.43
C VAL A 444 6.02 -20.85 9.72
N GLN A 445 7.07 -20.82 10.55
CA GLN A 445 7.08 -21.52 11.83
C GLN A 445 5.96 -21.02 12.76
N ASP A 446 5.77 -19.70 12.87
CA ASP A 446 4.74 -19.09 13.69
C ASP A 446 3.32 -19.42 13.20
N VAL A 447 3.11 -19.43 11.88
CA VAL A 447 1.82 -19.82 11.27
C VAL A 447 1.51 -21.29 11.56
N LEU A 448 2.48 -22.20 11.40
CA LEU A 448 2.29 -23.62 11.67
C LEU A 448 2.03 -23.89 13.16
N LYS A 449 2.78 -23.23 14.05
CA LYS A 449 2.57 -23.30 15.50
C LYS A 449 1.15 -22.84 15.84
N TYR A 450 0.71 -21.69 15.31
CA TYR A 450 -0.65 -21.20 15.53
C TYR A 450 -1.73 -22.15 15.01
N LYS A 451 -1.55 -22.72 13.81
CA LYS A 451 -2.48 -23.72 13.25
C LYS A 451 -2.59 -24.98 14.10
N SER A 452 -1.46 -25.49 14.62
CA SER A 452 -1.46 -26.69 15.47
C SER A 452 -2.28 -26.49 16.75
N VAL A 453 -2.13 -25.33 17.40
CA VAL A 453 -2.94 -24.93 18.57
C VAL A 453 -4.42 -24.79 18.20
N LYS A 454 -4.72 -24.28 17.00
CA LYS A 454 -6.11 -24.12 16.52
C LYS A 454 -6.80 -25.46 16.26
N THR A 455 -6.09 -26.43 15.68
CA THR A 455 -6.64 -27.77 15.39
C THR A 455 -6.83 -28.61 16.65
N ALA A 456 -5.95 -28.49 17.65
CA ALA A 456 -6.12 -29.17 18.94
C ALA A 456 -7.38 -28.75 19.71
N ASN A 457 -7.90 -27.54 19.45
CA ASN A 457 -9.08 -26.99 20.14
C ASN A 457 -10.40 -27.15 19.35
N GLN A 458 -10.41 -27.80 18.18
CA GLN A 458 -11.61 -28.00 17.36
C GLN A 458 -11.99 -29.49 17.32
N ASN A 459 -13.25 -29.82 17.68
CA ASN A 459 -13.76 -31.20 17.59
C ASN A 459 -13.84 -31.68 16.12
N PRO A 460 -13.55 -32.95 15.78
CA PRO A 460 -13.27 -33.37 14.40
C PRO A 460 -14.48 -33.54 13.46
N HIS A 461 -15.70 -33.14 13.83
CA HIS A 461 -16.89 -33.48 13.05
C HIS A 461 -17.70 -32.25 12.64
N ALA A 462 -17.46 -31.76 11.42
CA ALA A 462 -18.47 -31.31 10.46
C ALA A 462 -17.78 -30.71 9.22
N ILE A 463 -17.49 -31.52 8.20
CA ILE A 463 -17.20 -31.00 6.86
C ILE A 463 -18.48 -31.15 6.04
N SER A 464 -19.24 -30.06 5.93
CA SER A 464 -20.39 -29.96 5.03
C SER A 464 -19.96 -29.23 3.76
N ASN A 465 -19.74 -29.97 2.67
CA ASN A 465 -19.61 -29.40 1.34
C ASN A 465 -20.96 -28.84 0.87
N LYS A 466 -21.19 -27.54 1.07
CA LYS A 466 -22.28 -26.83 0.40
C LYS A 466 -21.72 -26.02 -0.77
N ASN A 467 -22.06 -26.45 -1.98
CA ASN A 467 -21.86 -25.66 -3.21
C ASN A 467 -22.77 -24.43 -3.16
N ILE A 468 -22.20 -23.25 -2.95
CA ILE A 468 -22.94 -21.99 -2.96
C ILE A 468 -22.82 -21.36 -4.35
N ARG A 469 -23.97 -21.18 -5.02
CA ARG A 469 -24.10 -20.34 -6.22
C ARG A 469 -24.19 -18.87 -5.78
N ILE A 470 -23.32 -18.03 -6.32
CA ILE A 470 -23.22 -16.58 -6.06
C ILE A 470 -24.36 -15.86 -6.79
N SER A 471 -25.21 -15.10 -6.08
CA SER A 471 -26.20 -14.21 -6.68
C SER A 471 -25.66 -12.77 -6.79
N TRP A 472 -26.17 -12.04 -7.78
CA TRP A 472 -25.78 -10.67 -8.09
C TRP A 472 -26.24 -9.73 -6.97
N ARG A 473 -25.29 -9.08 -6.28
CA ARG A 473 -25.58 -8.07 -5.25
C ARG A 473 -25.71 -6.69 -5.90
N SER A 474 -26.89 -6.08 -5.79
CA SER A 474 -27.04 -4.64 -6.03
C SER A 474 -26.43 -3.87 -4.86
N MET A 475 -25.35 -3.13 -5.11
CA MET A 475 -24.67 -2.30 -4.11
C MET A 475 -25.13 -0.84 -4.25
N VAL A 476 -25.59 -0.25 -3.16
CA VAL A 476 -25.89 1.19 -3.08
C VAL A 476 -24.98 1.80 -2.02
N VAL A 477 -24.16 2.77 -2.43
CA VAL A 477 -23.24 3.51 -1.56
C VAL A 477 -23.76 4.94 -1.39
N PHE A 478 -23.87 5.41 -0.15
CA PHE A 478 -24.20 6.79 0.18
C PHE A 478 -23.25 7.38 1.21
N LYS A 479 -23.12 8.72 1.18
CA LYS A 479 -22.35 9.50 2.15
C LYS A 479 -23.33 10.36 2.95
N GLU A 480 -23.15 10.41 4.26
CA GLU A 480 -23.93 11.28 5.14
C GLU A 480 -22.99 12.05 6.08
N THR A 481 -23.17 13.37 6.13
CA THR A 481 -22.53 14.22 7.13
C THR A 481 -23.58 14.72 8.10
N MET A 482 -23.41 14.43 9.37
CA MET A 482 -24.34 14.80 10.43
C MET A 482 -23.65 15.72 11.44
N ARG A 483 -24.28 16.84 11.78
CA ARG A 483 -23.76 17.84 12.73
C ARG A 483 -24.76 18.05 13.86
N GLY A 484 -24.27 18.21 15.08
CA GLY A 484 -25.12 18.50 16.22
C GLY A 484 -24.34 18.49 17.52
N TYR A 485 -25.02 18.07 18.60
CA TYR A 485 -24.46 18.14 19.95
C TYR A 485 -24.65 16.82 20.68
N VAL A 486 -23.60 16.36 21.36
CA VAL A 486 -23.58 15.16 22.21
C VAL A 486 -23.08 15.55 23.59
N GLY A 487 -23.89 15.34 24.63
CA GLY A 487 -23.58 15.85 25.98
C GLY A 487 -23.46 17.38 26.03
N GLY A 488 -24.18 18.10 25.16
CA GLY A 488 -24.10 19.57 25.04
C GLY A 488 -22.88 20.08 24.25
N MET A 489 -22.01 19.19 23.75
CA MET A 489 -20.77 19.55 23.06
C MET A 489 -20.87 19.29 21.55
N PRO A 490 -20.24 20.13 20.70
CA PRO A 490 -20.34 20.00 19.25
C PRO A 490 -19.71 18.68 18.76
N CYS A 491 -20.42 17.99 17.89
CA CYS A 491 -20.01 16.72 17.31
C CYS A 491 -20.43 16.65 15.84
N THR A 492 -19.52 16.16 14.98
CA THR A 492 -19.79 15.96 13.56
C THR A 492 -19.41 14.54 13.14
N ALA A 493 -20.33 13.81 12.51
CA ALA A 493 -20.09 12.48 11.96
C ALA A 493 -20.06 12.53 10.43
N PHE A 494 -18.99 12.01 9.83
CA PHE A 494 -18.83 11.84 8.39
C PHE A 494 -18.86 10.35 8.07
N LEU A 495 -19.98 9.87 7.55
CA LEU A 495 -20.25 8.44 7.37
C LEU A 495 -20.35 8.08 5.89
N LYS A 496 -19.76 6.94 5.52
CA LYS A 496 -19.93 6.30 4.22
C LYS A 496 -20.59 4.95 4.44
N MET A 497 -21.69 4.68 3.78
CA MET A 497 -22.50 3.48 4.01
C MET A 497 -22.62 2.67 2.73
N ASN A 498 -22.54 1.35 2.87
CA ASN A 498 -22.73 0.39 1.79
C ASN A 498 -23.84 -0.58 2.19
N MET A 499 -24.96 -0.52 1.47
CA MET A 499 -26.13 -1.37 1.74
C MET A 499 -26.09 -2.64 0.93
N ILE A 500 -26.45 -3.74 1.57
CA ILE A 500 -26.49 -5.06 0.98
C ILE A 500 -27.95 -5.53 0.98
N SER A 501 -28.50 -5.75 -0.21
CA SER A 501 -29.76 -6.48 -0.33
C SER A 501 -29.50 -7.97 -0.13
N GLN A 502 -30.08 -8.57 0.92
CA GLN A 502 -30.09 -10.02 1.11
C GLN A 502 -31.39 -10.58 0.54
N GLU A 503 -31.33 -11.35 -0.54
CA GLU A 503 -32.43 -12.25 -0.90
C GLU A 503 -32.46 -13.41 0.10
N GLN A 504 -33.60 -13.59 0.78
CA GLN A 504 -33.81 -14.68 1.73
C GLN A 504 -33.72 -16.04 1.01
N LYS A 505 -32.69 -16.82 1.34
CA LYS A 505 -32.75 -18.29 1.28
C LYS A 505 -32.29 -18.89 2.60
N CYS A 506 -33.16 -18.82 3.61
CA CYS A 506 -33.16 -19.73 4.74
C CYS A 506 -34.56 -19.77 5.34
N LEU A 507 -35.41 -20.63 4.78
CA LEU A 507 -36.69 -20.95 5.37
C LEU A 507 -37.04 -22.40 5.02
N SER A 508 -36.43 -23.34 5.72
CA SER A 508 -36.92 -24.72 5.75
C SER A 508 -36.82 -25.44 7.11
N GLU A 509 -36.38 -24.81 8.21
CA GLU A 509 -36.31 -25.52 9.51
C GLU A 509 -36.72 -24.72 10.76
N TRP A 510 -37.52 -23.65 10.62
CA TRP A 510 -38.16 -23.04 11.81
C TRP A 510 -39.52 -22.43 11.48
N LYS A 511 -40.49 -23.27 11.09
CA LYS A 511 -41.91 -22.90 11.07
C LYS A 511 -42.56 -23.24 12.41
N SER A 512 -42.42 -22.34 13.38
CA SER A 512 -43.53 -21.99 14.27
C SER A 512 -43.17 -20.71 15.03
N CYS A 513 -44.03 -19.70 14.90
CA CYS A 513 -44.03 -18.45 15.67
C CYS A 513 -42.96 -17.42 15.27
N ILE A 514 -43.28 -16.59 14.27
CA ILE A 514 -43.25 -15.10 14.30
C ILE A 514 -43.65 -14.61 12.90
N SER A 515 -44.51 -13.59 12.90
CA SER A 515 -45.07 -12.84 11.77
C SER A 515 -44.02 -12.45 10.70
N ASP A 516 -44.47 -12.43 9.45
CA ASP A 516 -43.73 -12.06 8.23
C ASP A 516 -42.76 -10.88 8.42
N CYS A 517 -41.45 -11.15 8.56
CA CYS A 517 -40.41 -10.13 8.56
C CYS A 517 -40.04 -9.72 7.13
N TYR A 518 -40.25 -8.45 6.78
CA TYR A 518 -39.67 -7.81 5.60
C TYR A 518 -38.13 -7.98 5.59
N PRO A 519 -37.48 -8.07 4.42
CA PRO A 519 -36.03 -8.23 4.34
C PRO A 519 -35.34 -7.00 4.95
N LEU A 520 -34.70 -7.18 6.11
CA LEU A 520 -33.88 -6.17 6.76
C LEU A 520 -32.74 -5.77 5.79
N LEU A 521 -32.80 -4.55 5.30
CA LEU A 521 -31.69 -3.96 4.55
C LEU A 521 -30.57 -3.64 5.55
N ARG A 522 -29.53 -4.48 5.57
CA ARG A 522 -28.34 -4.27 6.41
C ARG A 522 -27.20 -3.70 5.58
N GLY A 523 -26.38 -2.89 6.20
CA GLY A 523 -25.22 -2.28 5.57
C GLY A 523 -24.02 -2.18 6.50
N LYS A 524 -22.85 -1.98 5.89
CA LYS A 524 -21.61 -1.63 6.60
C LYS A 524 -21.42 -0.12 6.54
N VAL A 525 -20.87 0.43 7.61
CA VAL A 525 -20.61 1.87 7.76
C VAL A 525 -19.12 2.07 8.00
N GLY A 526 -18.53 2.98 7.24
CA GLY A 526 -17.19 3.51 7.43
C GLY A 526 -17.22 5.02 7.66
N GLY A 527 -16.04 5.63 7.78
CA GLY A 527 -15.87 7.07 7.96
C GLY A 527 -15.26 7.43 9.32
N TYR A 528 -15.59 8.62 9.83
CA TYR A 528 -15.05 9.13 11.09
C TYR A 528 -15.98 10.12 11.78
N VAL A 529 -15.73 10.34 13.07
CA VAL A 529 -16.44 11.29 13.92
C VAL A 529 -15.44 12.31 14.47
N GLU A 530 -15.75 13.59 14.31
CA GLU A 530 -15.03 14.71 14.92
C GLU A 530 -15.74 15.09 16.22
N PHE A 531 -15.09 14.79 17.34
CA PHE A 531 -15.59 15.11 18.67
C PHE A 531 -14.46 15.65 19.56
N SER A 532 -13.98 16.85 19.20
CA SER A 532 -12.78 17.50 19.78
C SER A 532 -12.82 17.72 21.29
N ALA A 533 -14.02 17.71 21.89
CA ALA A 533 -14.19 17.84 23.34
C ALA A 533 -13.79 16.56 24.11
N ILE A 534 -13.78 15.40 23.46
CA ILE A 534 -13.40 14.12 24.05
C ILE A 534 -12.00 13.68 23.57
N GLU A 535 -11.78 13.70 22.25
CA GLU A 535 -10.49 13.33 21.65
C GLU A 535 -10.08 14.42 20.66
N LYS A 536 -8.82 14.85 20.73
CA LYS A 536 -8.29 15.91 19.85
C LYS A 536 -8.25 15.47 18.38
N ASP A 537 -7.92 14.20 18.16
CA ASP A 537 -7.85 13.57 16.84
C ASP A 537 -9.22 13.00 16.42
N LYS A 538 -9.38 12.72 15.12
CA LYS A 538 -10.59 12.11 14.55
C LYS A 538 -10.81 10.70 15.11
N LEU A 539 -12.05 10.38 15.45
CA LEU A 539 -12.48 9.04 15.85
C LEU A 539 -12.87 8.23 14.61
N HIS A 540 -12.05 7.28 14.21
CA HIS A 540 -12.29 6.50 13.00
C HIS A 540 -13.21 5.31 13.25
N VAL A 541 -14.14 5.05 12.33
CA VAL A 541 -14.98 3.84 12.37
C VAL A 541 -14.12 2.63 12.04
N ILE A 542 -14.09 1.65 12.93
CA ILE A 542 -13.38 0.37 12.74
C ILE A 542 -14.34 -0.81 12.57
N ASP A 543 -15.55 -0.77 13.13
CA ASP A 543 -16.62 -1.74 12.84
C ASP A 543 -17.95 -0.97 12.88
N GLY A 544 -18.52 -0.68 11.72
CA GLY A 544 -19.76 0.07 11.61
C GLY A 544 -20.85 -0.76 10.94
N LYS A 545 -22.02 -0.82 11.56
CA LYS A 545 -23.19 -1.53 11.04
C LYS A 545 -24.39 -0.60 11.02
N VAL A 546 -25.21 -0.76 9.98
CA VAL A 546 -26.49 -0.09 9.88
C VAL A 546 -27.58 -1.10 9.52
N SER A 547 -28.71 -1.01 10.21
CA SER A 547 -29.92 -1.75 9.89
C SER A 547 -31.01 -0.76 9.52
N LEU A 548 -31.62 -0.94 8.35
CA LEU A 548 -32.84 -0.23 7.94
C LEU A 548 -34.08 -1.03 8.32
N CYS A 549 -35.14 -0.31 8.68
CA CYS A 549 -36.49 -0.84 8.90
C CYS A 549 -36.58 -1.86 10.04
N GLU A 550 -35.78 -1.70 11.10
CA GLU A 550 -36.00 -2.46 12.34
C GLU A 550 -37.34 -2.01 12.94
N VAL A 551 -38.20 -2.98 13.28
CA VAL A 551 -39.50 -2.74 13.91
C VAL A 551 -39.39 -3.12 15.37
N ASP A 552 -39.74 -2.20 16.27
CA ASP A 552 -39.87 -2.51 17.70
C ASP A 552 -41.24 -3.14 17.93
N TYR A 553 -41.28 -4.29 18.60
CA TYR A 553 -42.51 -5.02 18.92
C TYR A 553 -43.49 -4.18 19.77
N ARG A 554 -42.98 -3.16 20.48
CA ARG A 554 -43.78 -2.22 21.27
C ARG A 554 -44.41 -1.10 20.42
N THR A 555 -43.84 -0.80 19.26
CA THR A 555 -44.33 0.23 18.33
C THR A 555 -44.31 -0.32 16.89
N PRO A 556 -45.22 -1.24 16.55
CA PRO A 556 -45.18 -2.01 15.29
C PRO A 556 -45.31 -1.16 14.03
N TYR A 557 -45.80 0.07 14.15
CA TYR A 557 -45.96 1.01 13.04
C TYR A 557 -44.76 1.95 12.84
N THR A 558 -43.78 1.93 13.76
CA THR A 558 -42.59 2.78 13.68
C THR A 558 -41.40 1.95 13.23
N GLN A 559 -40.78 2.38 12.13
CA GLN A 559 -39.54 1.79 11.63
C GLN A 559 -38.35 2.59 12.14
N TYR A 560 -37.24 1.91 12.36
CA TYR A 560 -36.00 2.54 12.79
C TYR A 560 -34.86 2.24 11.83
N MET A 561 -34.01 3.24 11.67
CA MET A 561 -32.67 3.06 11.12
C MET A 561 -31.68 3.11 12.29
N HIS A 562 -31.07 1.97 12.58
CA HIS A 562 -30.17 1.81 13.71
C HIS A 562 -28.72 1.76 13.24
N TYR A 563 -27.87 2.56 13.89
CA TYR A 563 -26.44 2.69 13.64
C TYR A 563 -25.71 2.15 14.84
N HIS A 564 -24.73 1.29 14.61
CA HIS A 564 -23.82 0.84 15.63
C HIS A 564 -22.40 1.02 15.11
N LEU A 565 -21.69 2.01 15.64
CA LEU A 565 -20.34 2.39 15.21
C LEU A 565 -19.36 2.14 16.35
N LEU A 566 -18.46 1.18 16.15
CA LEU A 566 -17.26 1.04 16.94
C LEU A 566 -16.20 2.00 16.39
N LEU A 567 -15.74 2.89 17.25
CA LEU A 567 -14.84 3.99 16.93
C LEU A 567 -13.50 3.80 17.64
N ALA A 568 -12.44 4.31 17.00
CA ALA A 568 -11.08 4.26 17.49
C ALA A 568 -10.41 5.62 17.45
N ALA A 569 -9.76 6.00 18.55
CA ALA A 569 -8.86 7.14 18.60
C ALA A 569 -7.41 6.71 18.29
N SER A 570 -6.59 7.67 17.88
CA SER A 570 -5.15 7.49 17.71
C SER A 570 -4.43 7.17 19.02
N SER A 571 -5.00 7.60 20.16
CA SER A 571 -4.56 7.26 21.51
C SER A 571 -4.69 5.77 21.83
N GLY A 572 -5.48 5.01 21.06
CA GLY A 572 -5.84 3.62 21.35
C GLY A 572 -7.22 3.47 22.00
N SER A 573 -7.79 4.54 22.54
CA SER A 573 -9.12 4.53 23.15
C SER A 573 -10.20 4.07 22.17
N ARG A 574 -11.15 3.27 22.67
CA ARG A 574 -12.29 2.77 21.89
C ARG A 574 -13.60 3.38 22.39
N TYR A 575 -14.49 3.67 21.46
CA TYR A 575 -15.80 4.26 21.76
C TYR A 575 -16.89 3.59 20.95
N ILE A 576 -18.12 3.62 21.45
CA ILE A 576 -19.32 3.17 20.73
C ILE A 576 -20.22 4.38 20.52
N LEU A 577 -20.63 4.61 19.28
CA LEU A 577 -21.70 5.53 18.93
C LEU A 577 -22.89 4.72 18.40
N GLU A 578 -23.92 4.63 19.23
CA GLU A 578 -25.21 4.06 18.86
C GLU A 578 -26.13 5.19 18.38
N GLY A 579 -26.68 5.07 17.18
CA GLY A 579 -27.56 6.07 16.59
C GLY A 579 -28.91 5.45 16.24
N LYS A 580 -30.00 6.16 16.53
CA LYS A 580 -31.37 5.73 16.15
C LYS A 580 -32.07 6.87 15.43
N LYS A 581 -32.45 6.62 14.18
CA LYS A 581 -33.32 7.50 13.39
C LYS A 581 -34.70 6.87 13.32
N ILE A 582 -35.73 7.70 13.55
CA ILE A 582 -37.13 7.28 13.57
C ILE A 582 -37.72 7.52 12.18
N ILE A 583 -38.40 6.50 11.64
CA ILE A 583 -39.05 6.54 10.32
C ILE A 583 -40.53 6.19 10.54
N ASN A 584 -41.38 7.21 10.60
CA ASN A 584 -42.83 7.03 10.70
C ASN A 584 -43.49 7.06 9.31
N PRO A 585 -44.27 6.03 8.92
CA PRO A 585 -44.86 5.93 7.59
C PRO A 585 -46.07 6.85 7.34
N TYR A 586 -46.61 7.54 8.36
CA TYR A 586 -47.90 8.27 8.27
C TYR A 586 -47.81 9.79 8.48
N LEU A 587 -46.64 10.41 8.35
CA LEU A 587 -46.47 11.84 8.61
C LEU A 587 -46.64 12.71 7.35
N PHE A 588 -47.30 13.87 7.52
CA PHE A 588 -47.23 15.01 6.59
C PHE A 588 -45.77 15.28 6.20
N ALA A 589 -45.51 15.59 4.93
CA ALA A 589 -44.16 15.65 4.34
C ALA A 589 -43.12 16.45 5.17
N LEU A 590 -43.54 17.52 5.86
CA LEU A 590 -42.67 18.34 6.71
C LEU A 590 -42.16 17.62 7.98
N TYR A 591 -42.99 16.77 8.61
CA TYR A 591 -42.60 16.03 9.82
C TYR A 591 -41.78 14.79 9.48
N ALA A 592 -42.15 14.09 8.39
CA ALA A 592 -41.35 12.99 7.85
C ALA A 592 -39.90 13.44 7.56
N TRP A 593 -39.72 14.67 7.09
CA TRP A 593 -38.40 15.24 6.83
C TRP A 593 -37.54 15.44 8.08
N ARG A 594 -38.12 15.99 9.16
CA ARG A 594 -37.38 16.22 10.41
C ARG A 594 -36.93 14.90 11.05
N GLU A 595 -37.82 13.91 11.07
CA GLU A 595 -37.54 12.59 11.64
C GLU A 595 -36.53 11.80 10.80
N THR A 596 -36.63 11.87 9.47
CA THR A 596 -35.66 11.22 8.56
C THR A 596 -34.31 11.92 8.48
N THR A 597 -34.12 13.08 9.11
CA THR A 597 -32.82 13.81 9.13
C THR A 597 -32.18 13.90 10.50
N THR A 598 -32.90 13.51 11.56
CA THR A 598 -32.41 13.57 12.94
C THR A 598 -31.97 12.19 13.42
N LEU A 599 -30.73 12.10 13.90
CA LEU A 599 -30.15 10.91 14.52
C LEU A 599 -30.01 11.16 16.01
N HIS A 600 -30.76 10.41 16.83
CA HIS A 600 -30.56 10.40 18.27
C HIS A 600 -29.40 9.48 18.60
N VAL A 601 -28.37 10.01 19.26
CA VAL A 601 -27.12 9.28 19.49
C VAL A 601 -26.85 9.05 20.97
N THR A 602 -26.25 7.91 21.26
CA THR A 602 -25.64 7.58 22.55
C THR A 602 -24.17 7.27 22.31
N PHE A 603 -23.29 8.00 22.99
CA PHE A 603 -21.84 7.86 22.88
C PHE A 603 -21.27 7.30 24.18
N LYS A 604 -20.49 6.22 24.08
CA LYS A 604 -19.96 5.48 25.23
C LYS A 604 -18.45 5.23 25.05
N LYS A 605 -17.64 5.42 26.08
CA LYS A 605 -16.25 4.93 26.10
C LYS A 605 -16.23 3.45 26.49
N ILE A 606 -15.45 2.63 25.79
CA ILE A 606 -15.21 1.23 26.17
C ILE A 606 -14.10 1.23 27.22
N VAL A 607 -14.40 0.73 28.41
CA VAL A 607 -13.44 0.59 29.50
C VAL A 607 -12.83 -0.80 29.39
N GLU A 608 -11.50 -0.88 29.27
CA GLU A 608 -10.78 -2.15 29.39
C GLU A 608 -10.81 -2.62 30.85
N ASN A 609 -11.02 -3.93 31.07
CA ASN A 609 -11.14 -4.54 32.40
C ASN A 609 -9.84 -4.34 33.21
N ASN A 610 -9.73 -3.21 33.92
CA ASN A 610 -8.98 -2.92 35.15
C ASN A 610 -8.75 -1.42 35.41
N SER A 611 -9.29 -0.49 34.60
CA SER A 611 -9.12 0.95 34.86
C SER A 611 -10.30 1.57 35.62
N ARG A 612 -9.99 2.38 36.66
CA ARG A 612 -10.94 3.30 37.33
C ARG A 612 -11.18 4.54 36.45
N GLU A 613 -11.42 4.37 35.16
CA GLU A 613 -11.72 5.49 34.27
C GLU A 613 -13.20 5.87 34.31
N ASP A 614 -13.47 7.18 34.22
CA ASP A 614 -14.82 7.74 34.21
C ASP A 614 -15.66 7.15 33.08
N LYS A 615 -16.83 6.61 33.43
CA LYS A 615 -17.81 6.10 32.46
C LYS A 615 -18.39 7.27 31.66
N VAL A 616 -17.80 7.56 30.51
CA VAL A 616 -18.38 8.50 29.55
C VAL A 616 -19.64 7.86 28.94
N HIS A 617 -20.80 8.41 29.27
CA HIS A 617 -22.09 8.04 28.68
C HIS A 617 -22.87 9.31 28.35
N LEU A 618 -22.82 9.72 27.08
CA LEU A 618 -23.40 10.98 26.62
C LEU A 618 -24.53 10.70 25.63
N LYS A 619 -25.59 11.51 25.70
CA LYS A 619 -26.69 11.48 24.74
C LYS A 619 -26.74 12.77 23.94
N GLY A 620 -27.26 12.70 22.73
CA GLY A 620 -27.28 13.86 21.84
C GLY A 620 -28.16 13.68 20.61
N GLU A 621 -28.17 14.72 19.79
CA GLU A 621 -28.84 14.73 18.49
C GLU A 621 -27.87 15.24 17.43
N LEU A 622 -27.77 14.51 16.33
CA LEU A 622 -27.07 14.93 15.11
C LEU A 622 -28.10 15.09 14.00
N ARG A 623 -27.95 16.12 13.16
CA ARG A 623 -28.82 16.36 12.01
C ARG A 623 -28.02 16.32 10.72
N ILE A 624 -28.59 15.71 9.68
CA ILE A 624 -27.97 15.67 8.35
C ILE A 624 -27.78 17.10 7.82
N SER A 625 -26.55 17.40 7.36
CA SER A 625 -26.25 18.67 6.70
C SER A 625 -26.67 18.63 5.24
N MET A 626 -27.68 19.43 4.90
CA MET A 626 -28.22 19.52 3.53
C MET A 626 -27.23 20.11 2.52
N VAL A 627 -26.28 20.94 2.94
CA VAL A 627 -25.33 21.59 2.01
C VAL A 627 -24.40 20.56 1.34
N GLU A 628 -24.16 19.41 1.99
CA GLU A 628 -23.25 18.39 1.48
C GLU A 628 -23.96 17.28 0.68
N LEU A 629 -25.28 17.08 0.83
CA LEU A 629 -26.06 16.17 -0.02
C LEU A 629 -26.12 16.62 -1.49
N TRP A 630 -25.88 17.91 -1.76
CA TRP A 630 -25.89 18.50 -3.11
C TRP A 630 -24.48 18.67 -3.72
N ARG A 631 -23.40 18.34 -2.97
CA ARG A 631 -22.04 18.29 -3.52
C ARG A 631 -21.89 16.99 -4.33
N LYS A 632 -22.23 17.05 -5.62
CA LYS A 632 -21.72 16.10 -6.61
C LYS A 632 -20.22 16.37 -6.78
N GLU A 633 -19.38 15.40 -6.41
CA GLU A 633 -17.98 15.33 -6.87
C GLU A 633 -17.89 14.61 -8.21
#